data_AF-A0A3B9R938-F1
#
_entry.id   AF-A0A3B9R938-F1
#
_cell.length_a   1.000
_cell.length_b   1.000
_cell.length_c   1.000
_cell.angle_alpha   90.00
_cell.angle_beta   90.00
_cell.angle_gamma   90.00
#
_symmetry.space_group_name_H-M   'P 1'
#
loop_
_entity.id
_entity.type
_entity.pdbx_description
1 polymer ?
#
loop_
_entity_poly.entity_id
_entity_poly.type
_entity_poly.pdbx_seq_one_letter_code
_entity_poly.pdbx_strand_id
1 'polypeptide(L)'
;MNTMKPLLLLITLCLTTLVFAQTDSEKAEMTVDKNEIEGHIYFLADDALKGRATGSPELKIAASYLANTLRGYGIKPHSAINSYY
;
A
#
# COMPACT_ATOMS: atom_id res chain seq x y z
N MET A 1 -2.55 23.88 -45.72
CA MET A 1 -2.65 22.94 -44.57
C MET A 1 -1.51 23.05 -43.53
N ASN A 2 -0.58 24.02 -43.63
CA ASN A 2 0.53 24.17 -42.67
C ASN A 2 0.26 25.18 -41.54
N THR A 3 -0.75 26.05 -41.66
CA THR A 3 -1.16 27.05 -40.66
C THR A 3 -1.99 26.49 -39.50
N MET A 4 -2.55 25.29 -39.63
CA MET A 4 -3.32 24.62 -38.57
C MET A 4 -2.46 23.85 -37.55
N LYS A 5 -1.22 23.51 -37.94
CA LYS A 5 -0.24 22.83 -37.08
C LYS A 5 0.19 23.66 -35.86
N PRO A 6 0.53 24.96 -35.97
CA PRO A 6 0.91 25.76 -34.80
C PRO A 6 -0.27 25.95 -33.83
N LEU A 7 -1.50 26.03 -34.34
CA LEU A 7 -2.71 26.11 -33.50
C LEU A 7 -2.90 24.82 -32.69
N LEU A 8 -2.79 23.67 -33.35
CA LEU A 8 -2.89 22.37 -32.70
C LEU A 8 -1.81 22.19 -31.62
N LEU A 9 -0.59 22.64 -31.91
CA LEU A 9 0.55 22.57 -30.98
C LEU A 9 0.34 23.46 -29.75
N LEU A 10 -0.18 24.67 -29.93
CA LEU A 10 -0.54 25.58 -28.85
C LEU A 10 -1.66 25.02 -27.96
N ILE A 11 -2.66 24.37 -28.56
CA ILE A 11 -3.75 23.70 -27.83
C ILE A 11 -3.19 22.57 -26.98
N THR A 12 -2.33 21.69 -27.54
CA THR A 12 -1.68 20.64 -26.75
C THR A 12 -0.81 21.20 -25.63
N LEU A 13 -0.06 22.28 -25.87
CA LEU A 13 0.77 22.90 -24.85
C LEU A 13 -0.09 23.47 -23.71
N CYS A 14 -1.17 24.16 -24.03
CA CYS A 14 -2.10 24.74 -23.06
C CYS A 14 -2.87 23.65 -22.28
N LEU A 15 -3.15 22.49 -22.88
CA LEU A 15 -3.86 21.41 -22.20
C LEU A 15 -3.03 20.76 -21.09
N THR A 16 -1.69 20.78 -21.19
CA THR A 16 -0.81 20.22 -20.16
C THR A 16 -0.79 20.99 -18.83
N THR A 17 -1.19 22.27 -18.83
CA THR A 17 -1.21 23.09 -17.60
C THR A 17 -2.44 22.85 -16.72
N LEU A 18 -3.42 22.07 -17.18
CA LEU A 18 -4.66 21.77 -16.46
C LEU A 18 -4.54 20.57 -15.51
N VAL A 19 -3.41 19.85 -15.52
CA VAL A 19 -3.21 18.66 -14.69
C VAL A 19 -2.56 19.05 -13.38
N PHE A 20 -3.24 18.75 -12.26
CA PHE A 20 -2.67 18.83 -10.91
C PHE A 20 -2.36 17.44 -10.39
N ALA A 21 -1.25 17.29 -9.69
CA ALA A 21 -0.92 16.06 -8.99
C ALA A 21 -1.62 16.02 -7.62
N GLN A 22 -2.03 14.83 -7.20
CA GLN A 22 -2.53 14.57 -5.85
C GLN A 22 -1.43 14.78 -4.80
N THR A 23 -1.80 15.45 -3.71
CA THR A 23 -0.97 15.64 -2.52
C THR A 23 -0.80 14.32 -1.75
N ASP A 24 0.19 14.26 -0.87
CA ASP A 24 0.38 13.06 -0.04
C ASP A 24 -0.74 12.86 0.99
N SER A 25 -1.39 13.95 1.43
CA SER A 25 -2.58 13.87 2.31
C SER A 25 -3.75 13.22 1.60
N GLU A 26 -4.06 13.64 0.38
CA GLU A 26 -5.15 13.07 -0.42
C GLU A 26 -4.91 11.58 -0.72
N LYS A 27 -3.66 11.20 -1.04
CA LYS A 27 -3.30 9.79 -1.22
C LYS A 27 -3.52 8.99 0.06
N ALA A 28 -3.10 9.52 1.22
CA ALA A 28 -3.28 8.85 2.50
C ALA A 28 -4.76 8.69 2.83
N GLU A 29 -5.56 9.75 2.68
CA GLU A 29 -7.01 9.70 2.91
C GLU A 29 -7.72 8.68 2.01
N MET A 30 -7.27 8.50 0.76
CA MET A 30 -7.85 7.50 -0.15
C MET A 30 -7.39 6.06 0.10
N THR A 31 -6.28 5.84 0.82
CA THR A 31 -5.66 4.51 0.96
C THR A 31 -5.70 3.97 2.38
N VAL A 32 -5.89 4.82 3.38
CA VAL A 32 -6.00 4.43 4.78
C VAL A 32 -7.45 4.05 5.08
N ASP A 33 -7.68 2.76 5.27
CA ASP A 33 -8.97 2.25 5.76
C ASP A 33 -8.92 1.98 7.26
N LYS A 34 -9.84 2.61 8.01
CA LYS A 34 -9.91 2.45 9.46
C LYS A 34 -10.26 1.03 9.88
N ASN A 35 -11.18 0.37 9.17
CA ASN A 35 -11.65 -0.96 9.55
C ASN A 35 -10.56 -2.02 9.32
N GLU A 36 -9.75 -1.86 8.27
CA GLU A 36 -8.59 -2.69 8.00
C GLU A 36 -7.55 -2.60 9.13
N ILE A 37 -7.23 -1.38 9.57
CA ILE A 37 -6.33 -1.15 10.71
C ILE A 37 -6.88 -1.78 11.98
N GLU A 38 -8.16 -1.54 12.29
CA GLU A 38 -8.81 -2.13 13.46
C GLU A 38 -8.82 -3.67 13.38
N GLY A 39 -9.05 -4.25 12.20
CA GLY A 39 -8.99 -5.69 11.96
C GLY A 39 -7.61 -6.29 12.27
N HIS A 40 -6.53 -5.63 11.84
CA HIS A 40 -5.17 -6.04 12.19
C HIS A 40 -4.91 -5.97 13.69
N ILE A 41 -5.34 -4.88 14.34
CA ILE A 41 -5.17 -4.69 15.78
C ILE A 41 -5.93 -5.77 16.56
N TYR A 42 -7.21 -5.98 16.25
CA TYR A 42 -8.03 -6.95 16.96
C TYR A 42 -7.50 -8.37 16.78
N PHE A 43 -7.13 -8.78 15.57
CA PHE A 43 -6.55 -10.11 15.36
C PHE A 43 -5.24 -10.29 16.15
N LEU A 44 -4.32 -9.31 16.07
CA LEU A 44 -3.03 -9.41 16.74
C LEU A 44 -3.13 -9.27 18.26
N ALA A 45 -4.16 -8.60 18.77
CA ALA A 45 -4.39 -8.44 20.20
C ALA A 45 -5.36 -9.49 20.77
N ASP A 46 -5.87 -10.41 19.96
CA ASP A 46 -6.87 -11.38 20.35
C ASP A 46 -6.35 -12.32 21.46
N ASP A 47 -7.18 -12.57 22.47
CA ASP A 47 -6.89 -13.49 23.57
C ASP A 47 -6.59 -14.92 23.07
N ALA A 48 -7.10 -15.31 21.90
CA ALA A 48 -6.80 -16.58 21.26
C ALA A 48 -5.31 -16.76 20.95
N LEU A 49 -4.56 -15.66 20.74
CA LEU A 49 -3.11 -15.71 20.58
C LEU A 49 -2.37 -15.88 21.90
N LYS A 50 -3.01 -15.73 23.08
CA LYS A 50 -2.40 -16.00 24.40
C LYS A 50 -1.06 -15.27 24.65
N GLY A 51 -0.78 -14.20 23.89
CA GLY A 51 0.50 -13.51 23.88
C GLY A 51 1.46 -13.94 22.76
N ARG A 52 2.69 -13.42 22.78
CA ARG A 52 3.71 -13.65 21.75
C ARG A 52 5.11 -13.81 22.34
N ALA A 53 5.22 -14.60 23.40
CA ALA A 53 6.51 -14.86 24.03
C ALA A 53 7.47 -15.52 23.04
N THR A 54 8.76 -15.22 23.15
CA THR A 54 9.80 -15.79 22.28
C THR A 54 9.72 -17.31 22.26
N GLY A 55 9.62 -17.88 21.05
CA GLY A 55 9.52 -19.33 20.85
C GLY A 55 8.12 -19.92 21.02
N SER A 56 7.10 -19.13 21.38
CA SER A 56 5.73 -19.65 21.49
C SER A 56 5.16 -20.03 20.12
N PRO A 57 4.23 -21.00 20.07
CA PRO A 57 3.50 -21.32 18.85
C PRO A 57 2.76 -20.09 18.28
N GLU A 58 2.20 -19.25 19.14
CA GLU A 58 1.37 -18.11 18.74
C GLU A 58 2.19 -16.96 18.15
N LEU A 59 3.47 -16.83 18.54
CA LEU A 59 4.41 -15.97 17.84
C LEU A 59 4.57 -16.39 16.37
N LYS A 60 4.60 -17.70 16.07
CA LYS A 60 4.66 -18.19 14.68
C LYS A 60 3.37 -17.92 13.91
N ILE A 61 2.22 -17.97 14.59
CA ILE A 61 0.92 -17.61 14.00
C ILE A 61 0.92 -16.12 13.63
N ALA A 62 1.32 -15.24 14.56
CA ALA A 62 1.40 -13.81 14.30
C ALA A 62 2.41 -13.47 13.18
N ALA A 63 3.58 -14.12 13.17
CA ALA A 63 4.57 -13.96 12.09
C ALA A 63 3.99 -14.40 10.73
N SER A 64 3.26 -15.52 10.69
CA SER A 64 2.63 -16.01 9.47
C SER A 64 1.50 -15.11 8.98
N TYR A 65 0.72 -14.55 9.90
CA TYR A 65 -0.28 -13.54 9.58
C TYR A 65 0.36 -12.34 8.89
N LEU A 66 1.39 -11.74 9.50
CA LEU A 66 2.10 -10.60 8.92
C LEU A 66 2.71 -10.93 7.57
N ALA A 67 3.39 -12.07 7.43
CA ALA A 67 3.98 -12.52 6.18
C ALA A 67 2.92 -12.66 5.06
N ASN A 68 1.74 -13.19 5.38
CA ASN A 68 0.64 -13.33 4.45
C ASN A 68 0.00 -11.99 4.10
N THR A 69 -0.15 -11.07 5.06
CA THR A 69 -0.63 -9.71 4.83
C THR A 69 0.30 -8.96 3.87
N LEU A 70 1.62 -8.99 4.11
CA LEU A 70 2.61 -8.38 3.21
C LEU A 70 2.55 -8.97 1.80
N ARG A 71 2.40 -10.29 1.70
CA ARG A 71 2.21 -10.96 0.40
C ARG A 71 0.92 -10.52 -0.29
N GLY A 72 -0.17 -10.38 0.47
CA GLY A 72 -1.46 -9.89 -0.03
C GLY A 72 -1.38 -8.48 -0.60
N TYR A 73 -0.57 -7.62 0.02
CA TYR A 73 -0.27 -6.27 -0.49
C TYR A 73 0.69 -6.25 -1.69
N GLY A 74 1.19 -7.40 -2.15
CA GLY A 74 2.12 -7.49 -3.27
C GLY A 74 3.53 -6.98 -2.96
N ILE A 75 3.87 -6.82 -1.67
CA ILE A 75 5.22 -6.45 -1.25
C ILE A 75 6.17 -7.58 -1.67
N LYS A 76 7.35 -7.25 -2.19
CA LYS A 76 8.32 -8.29 -2.57
C LYS A 76 8.98 -8.88 -1.31
N PRO A 77 9.22 -10.19 -1.27
CA PRO A 77 9.95 -10.79 -0.17
C PRO A 77 11.38 -10.22 -0.09
N HIS A 78 12.03 -10.39 1.06
CA HIS A 78 13.42 -10.00 1.22
C HIS A 78 14.30 -10.69 0.17
N SER A 79 15.08 -9.93 -0.59
CA SER A 79 15.77 -10.43 -1.78
C SER A 79 16.85 -11.47 -1.50
N ALA A 80 17.54 -11.39 -0.36
CA ALA A 80 18.63 -12.33 -0.05
C ALA A 80 18.14 -13.73 0.35
N ILE A 81 16.98 -13.82 0.99
CA ILE A 81 16.43 -15.07 1.55
C ILE A 81 15.13 -15.51 0.86
N ASN A 82 14.63 -14.68 -0.08
CA ASN A 82 13.37 -14.88 -0.79
C ASN A 82 12.18 -15.24 0.13
N SER A 83 12.11 -14.56 1.28
CA SER A 83 11.14 -14.83 2.34
C SER A 83 10.51 -13.53 2.89
N TYR A 84 9.34 -13.68 3.49
CA TYR A 84 8.64 -12.65 4.27
C TYR A 84 8.85 -12.82 5.79
N TYR A 85 9.64 -13.83 6.17
CA TYR A 85 10.08 -14.12 7.53
C TYR A 85 11.53 -13.73 7.70
#